data_AF-A0A8T0S2P9-F1
#
_entry.id   AF-A0A8T0S2P9-F1
#
_cell.length_a   1.000
_cell.length_b   1.000
_cell.length_c   1.000
_cell.angle_alpha   90.00
_cell.angle_beta   90.00
_cell.angle_gamma   90.00
#
_symmetry.space_group_name_H-M   'P 1'
#
loop_
_entity.id
_entity.type
_entity.pdbx_description
1 polymer ?
#
loop_
_entity_poly.entity_id
_entity_poly.type
_entity_poly.pdbx_seq_one_letter_code
_entity_poly.pdbx_strand_id
1 'polypeptide(L)'
;MAGRYDRNPFDEDDVNPFAGGSVPPASNSRMPPLPHEPAGFYNDRGASVDIPLDSAKDLSKKEKELQAKEAELNKRERELKRKEEAAARAGIVIEDKNWPPFMPIIHHDISNEIPVHLQRMQYLAFSSLLGLTACLFWNIIATTAAWIKGEGVMIWLLAIIYFISGVPGAYVLWYRPLYNAMRTESALKFGWFFLFYLLHILFCVWSAVAPPFPFKGKSLAGILPAIDVIGRSVIVGIFYFIGFGMFCLESLLSIAVIQQVYMYFRGSGKEAEMKREAARGAMRNAF
;
A
#
# COMPACT_ATOMS: atom_id res chain seq x y z
N MET A 1 -70.58 -6.89 -39.34
CA MET A 1 -69.57 -6.50 -40.34
C MET A 1 -68.30 -6.20 -39.55
N ALA A 2 -67.43 -7.17 -39.30
CA ALA A 2 -66.40 -7.71 -40.20
C ALA A 2 -65.37 -6.63 -40.62
N GLY A 3 -64.13 -6.79 -40.16
CA GLY A 3 -63.00 -5.91 -40.49
C GLY A 3 -61.79 -6.14 -39.58
N ARG A 4 -61.34 -7.40 -39.47
CA ARG A 4 -60.12 -7.84 -38.78
C ARG A 4 -58.93 -7.46 -39.68
N TYR A 5 -58.06 -6.55 -39.25
CA TYR A 5 -56.75 -6.36 -39.87
C TYR A 5 -55.71 -7.09 -39.02
N ASP A 6 -55.19 -8.20 -39.56
CA ASP A 6 -54.03 -8.91 -39.04
C ASP A 6 -52.81 -7.99 -39.16
N ARG A 7 -52.18 -7.67 -38.03
CA ARG A 7 -50.93 -6.93 -37.97
C ARG A 7 -49.79 -7.92 -38.14
N ASN A 8 -48.95 -7.70 -39.15
CA ASN A 8 -47.83 -8.56 -39.50
C ASN A 8 -46.85 -8.71 -38.31
N PRO A 9 -46.57 -9.92 -37.79
CA PRO A 9 -45.72 -10.12 -36.62
C PRO A 9 -44.21 -10.01 -36.91
N PHE A 10 -43.84 -9.52 -38.11
CA PHE A 10 -42.46 -9.31 -38.54
C PHE A 10 -42.15 -7.85 -38.94
N ASP A 11 -43.03 -6.90 -38.65
CA ASP A 11 -42.68 -5.47 -38.76
C ASP A 11 -41.79 -5.10 -37.56
N GLU A 12 -40.50 -5.40 -37.65
CA GLU A 12 -39.48 -4.85 -36.76
C GLU A 12 -39.33 -3.36 -37.05
N ASP A 13 -39.52 -2.53 -36.02
CA ASP A 13 -39.23 -1.10 -36.04
C ASP A 13 -37.72 -0.91 -36.27
N ASP A 14 -37.31 -0.61 -37.51
CA ASP A 14 -35.96 -0.15 -37.85
C ASP A 14 -35.70 1.24 -37.23
N VAL A 15 -35.43 1.24 -35.92
CA VAL A 15 -35.02 2.42 -35.16
C VAL A 15 -33.56 2.76 -35.48
N ASN A 16 -33.34 3.66 -36.44
CA ASN A 16 -32.03 4.22 -36.73
C ASN A 16 -31.56 5.11 -35.55
N PRO A 17 -30.54 4.70 -34.76
CA PRO A 17 -30.21 5.36 -33.49
C PRO A 17 -29.42 6.68 -33.64
N PHE A 18 -29.24 7.17 -34.87
CA PHE A 18 -28.47 8.39 -35.15
C PHE A 18 -29.30 9.55 -35.74
N ALA A 19 -30.62 9.41 -35.79
CA ALA A 19 -31.52 10.45 -36.29
C ALA A 19 -31.91 11.46 -35.18
N GLY A 20 -31.02 12.39 -34.89
CA GLY A 20 -31.40 13.71 -34.35
C GLY A 20 -31.00 14.00 -32.90
N GLY A 21 -30.01 14.87 -32.73
CA GLY A 21 -29.68 15.47 -31.43
C GLY A 21 -28.32 16.17 -31.42
N SER A 22 -28.35 17.50 -31.53
CA SER A 22 -27.22 18.43 -31.54
C SER A 22 -26.20 18.22 -30.40
N VAL A 23 -24.93 17.99 -30.77
CA VAL A 23 -23.78 17.92 -29.86
C VAL A 23 -23.03 19.26 -29.90
N PRO A 24 -22.64 19.87 -28.77
CA PRO A 24 -21.83 21.10 -28.77
C PRO A 24 -20.43 20.84 -29.38
N PRO A 25 -19.76 21.87 -29.95
CA PRO A 25 -18.49 21.67 -30.64
C PRO A 25 -17.42 21.24 -29.64
N ALA A 26 -16.95 20.00 -29.77
CA ALA A 26 -15.75 19.54 -29.10
C ALA A 26 -14.55 20.33 -29.63
N SER A 27 -13.80 20.93 -28.70
CA SER A 27 -12.50 21.55 -28.95
C SER A 27 -11.58 20.57 -29.68
N ASN A 28 -11.00 21.02 -30.79
CA ASN A 28 -10.04 20.27 -31.60
C ASN A 28 -8.85 19.77 -30.76
N SER A 29 -8.86 18.50 -30.35
CA SER A 29 -7.64 17.74 -30.06
C SER A 29 -7.45 16.69 -31.16
N ARG A 30 -7.12 17.17 -32.34
CA ARG A 30 -6.66 16.35 -33.46
C ARG A 30 -5.35 15.69 -33.05
N MET A 31 -5.41 14.46 -32.54
CA MET A 31 -4.20 13.63 -32.46
C MET A 31 -3.66 13.46 -33.88
N PRO A 32 -2.36 13.70 -34.12
CA PRO A 32 -1.77 13.41 -35.42
C PRO A 32 -1.99 11.93 -35.75
N PRO A 33 -2.34 11.56 -37.01
CA PRO A 33 -2.29 10.18 -37.43
C PRO A 33 -0.87 9.65 -37.21
N LEU A 34 -0.75 8.45 -36.66
CA LEU A 34 0.54 7.75 -36.61
C LEU A 34 1.11 7.66 -38.04
N PRO A 35 2.42 7.90 -38.23
CA PRO A 35 3.04 7.71 -39.54
C PRO A 35 2.83 6.27 -39.99
N HIS A 36 2.51 6.08 -41.27
CA HIS A 36 2.43 4.75 -41.88
C HIS A 36 3.79 4.05 -41.75
N GLU A 37 3.79 2.87 -41.14
CA GLU A 37 4.93 1.96 -41.12
C GLU A 37 5.26 1.57 -42.58
N PRO A 38 6.50 1.74 -43.06
CA PRO A 38 6.82 1.35 -44.43
C PRO A 38 6.86 -0.18 -44.50
N ALA A 39 5.78 -0.77 -45.02
CA ALA A 39 5.80 -2.12 -45.56
C ALA A 39 6.73 -2.13 -46.79
N GLY A 40 7.99 -2.52 -46.58
CA GLY A 40 9.00 -2.46 -47.64
C GLY A 40 10.22 -3.32 -47.36
N PHE A 41 10.03 -4.58 -46.93
CA PHE A 41 11.16 -5.52 -46.72
C PHE A 41 11.56 -6.30 -47.98
N TYR A 42 10.81 -6.23 -49.08
CA TYR A 42 11.20 -6.83 -50.35
C TYR A 42 10.58 -6.03 -51.49
N ASN A 43 11.27 -5.01 -52.00
CA ASN A 43 11.22 -4.52 -53.39
C ASN A 43 11.76 -3.09 -53.46
N ASP A 44 13.07 -2.92 -53.52
CA ASP A 44 13.61 -1.84 -54.36
C ASP A 44 15.03 -2.17 -54.85
N ARG A 45 15.10 -2.66 -56.07
CA ARG A 45 16.35 -2.96 -56.79
C ARG A 45 16.56 -1.80 -57.76
N GLY A 46 16.81 -0.59 -57.25
CA GLY A 46 16.93 0.57 -58.13
C GLY A 46 17.15 1.95 -57.50
N ALA A 47 16.98 2.15 -56.19
CA ALA A 47 17.25 3.45 -55.57
C ALA A 47 18.71 3.52 -55.08
N SER A 48 19.53 4.31 -55.74
CA SER A 48 20.81 4.77 -55.20
C SER A 48 20.52 5.61 -53.96
N VAL A 49 20.53 4.96 -52.79
CA VAL A 49 20.60 5.64 -51.51
C VAL A 49 21.97 6.32 -51.48
N ASP A 50 21.99 7.63 -51.67
CA ASP A 50 23.12 8.47 -51.30
C ASP A 50 23.28 8.36 -49.78
N ILE A 51 23.98 7.31 -49.35
CA ILE A 51 24.53 7.21 -48.00
C ILE A 51 25.54 8.36 -47.94
N PRO A 52 25.33 9.39 -47.09
CA PRO A 52 26.38 10.36 -46.87
C PRO A 52 27.59 9.58 -46.39
N LEU A 53 28.64 9.54 -47.20
CA LEU A 53 29.94 9.03 -46.79
C LEU A 53 30.42 10.00 -45.71
N ASP A 54 30.12 9.68 -44.45
CA ASP A 54 30.72 10.33 -43.29
C ASP A 54 32.22 10.44 -43.60
N SER A 55 32.74 11.68 -43.63
CA SER A 55 34.14 11.90 -43.95
C SER A 55 34.99 11.07 -42.98
N ALA A 56 36.17 10.59 -43.37
CA ALA A 56 37.07 9.87 -42.46
C ALA A 56 37.31 10.63 -41.13
N LYS A 57 37.17 11.96 -41.15
CA LYS A 57 37.19 12.84 -39.97
C LYS A 57 35.95 12.71 -39.08
N ASP A 58 34.76 12.54 -39.63
CA ASP A 58 33.50 12.36 -38.91
C ASP A 58 33.42 10.97 -38.26
N LEU A 59 33.91 9.94 -38.95
CA LEU A 59 34.09 8.59 -38.39
C LEU A 59 35.07 8.61 -37.21
N SER A 60 36.23 9.27 -37.36
CA SER A 60 37.20 9.41 -36.28
C SER A 60 36.66 10.22 -35.08
N LYS A 61 35.81 11.23 -35.32
CA LYS A 61 35.15 11.99 -34.26
C LYS A 61 34.11 11.14 -33.52
N LYS A 62 33.34 10.34 -34.24
CA LYS A 62 32.34 9.42 -33.70
C LYS A 62 32.96 8.28 -32.90
N GLU A 63 34.11 7.77 -33.35
CA GLU A 63 34.91 6.78 -32.63
C GLU A 63 35.42 7.35 -31.29
N LYS A 64 35.91 8.59 -31.28
CA LYS A 64 36.32 9.28 -30.04
C LYS A 64 35.14 9.53 -29.10
N GLU A 65 33.97 9.89 -29.63
CA GLU A 65 32.75 10.08 -28.84
C GLU A 65 32.26 8.75 -28.24
N LEU A 66 32.33 7.66 -29.01
CA LEU A 66 31.99 6.32 -28.54
C LEU A 66 32.94 5.86 -27.45
N GLN A 67 34.26 6.03 -27.62
CA GLN A 67 35.24 5.71 -26.58
C GLN A 67 35.02 6.54 -25.31
N ALA A 68 34.63 7.81 -25.43
CA ALA A 68 34.29 8.65 -24.29
C ALA A 68 33.02 8.17 -23.56
N LYS A 69 31.97 7.80 -24.30
CA LYS A 69 30.72 7.23 -23.75
C LYS A 69 30.95 5.87 -23.10
N GLU A 70 31.79 5.03 -23.69
CA GLU A 70 32.15 3.73 -23.13
C GLU A 70 32.94 3.88 -21.83
N ALA A 71 33.88 4.84 -21.77
CA ALA A 71 34.60 5.16 -20.55
C ALA A 71 33.66 5.72 -19.46
N GLU A 72 32.67 6.55 -19.82
CA GLU A 72 31.66 7.06 -18.90
C GLU A 72 30.74 5.95 -18.37
N LEU A 73 30.28 5.05 -19.25
CA LEU A 73 29.47 3.90 -18.85
C LEU A 73 30.23 2.96 -17.94
N ASN A 74 31.47 2.62 -18.27
CA ASN A 74 32.32 1.75 -17.44
C ASN A 74 32.56 2.38 -16.05
N LYS A 75 32.68 3.71 -15.96
CA LYS A 75 32.76 4.41 -14.68
C LYS A 75 31.46 4.29 -13.88
N ARG A 76 30.29 4.48 -14.51
CA ARG A 76 28.98 4.32 -13.87
C ARG A 76 28.72 2.89 -13.42
N GLU A 77 29.10 1.91 -14.24
CA GLU A 77 28.96 0.49 -13.93
C GLU A 77 29.83 0.10 -12.73
N ARG A 78 31.07 0.60 -12.65
CA ARG A 78 31.93 0.40 -11.46
C ARG A 78 31.36 1.07 -10.21
N GLU A 79 30.77 2.26 -10.34
CA GLU A 79 30.10 2.94 -9.22
C GLU A 79 28.84 2.20 -8.77
N LEU A 80 28.03 1.68 -9.70
CA LEU A 80 26.87 0.84 -9.41
C LEU A 80 27.31 -0.46 -8.75
N LYS A 81 28.29 -1.17 -9.32
CA LYS A 81 28.84 -2.39 -8.75
C LYS A 81 29.41 -2.15 -7.35
N ARG A 82 30.07 -1.02 -7.09
CA ARG A 82 30.54 -0.66 -5.75
C ARG A 82 29.37 -0.36 -4.79
N LYS A 83 28.29 0.28 -5.27
CA LYS A 83 27.08 0.53 -4.47
C LYS A 83 26.30 -0.75 -4.20
N GLU A 84 26.21 -1.66 -5.17
CA GLU A 84 25.62 -2.99 -5.05
C GLU A 84 26.43 -3.87 -4.11
N GLU A 85 27.75 -3.86 -4.22
CA GLU A 85 28.64 -4.61 -3.34
C GLU A 85 28.65 -4.02 -1.92
N ALA A 86 28.54 -2.69 -1.78
CA ALA A 86 28.33 -2.05 -0.48
C ALA A 86 26.94 -2.37 0.10
N ALA A 87 25.90 -2.46 -0.72
CA ALA A 87 24.55 -2.86 -0.31
C ALA A 87 24.50 -4.35 0.08
N ALA A 88 25.19 -5.23 -0.66
CA ALA A 88 25.34 -6.64 -0.38
C ALA A 88 26.15 -6.87 0.90
N ARG A 89 27.26 -6.13 1.10
CA ARG A 89 28.04 -6.15 2.35
C ARG A 89 27.26 -5.56 3.53
N ALA A 90 26.33 -4.63 3.28
CA ALA A 90 25.40 -4.11 4.27
C ALA A 90 24.20 -5.04 4.54
N GLY A 91 24.11 -6.20 3.87
CA GLY A 91 23.02 -7.16 4.04
C GLY A 91 21.66 -6.67 3.54
N ILE A 92 21.64 -5.65 2.69
CA ILE A 92 20.40 -5.16 2.06
C ILE A 92 20.10 -6.09 0.88
N VAL A 93 19.46 -7.22 1.17
CA VAL A 93 18.78 -8.01 0.15
C VAL A 93 17.67 -7.13 -0.42
N ILE A 94 17.71 -6.85 -1.72
CA ILE A 94 16.61 -6.19 -2.42
C ILE A 94 15.47 -7.22 -2.48
N GLU A 95 14.61 -7.16 -1.48
CA GLU A 95 13.42 -7.99 -1.38
C GLU A 95 12.36 -7.49 -2.37
N ASP A 96 11.99 -8.35 -3.34
CA ASP A 96 11.00 -8.02 -4.36
C ASP A 96 9.64 -7.67 -3.72
N LYS A 97 9.10 -6.49 -4.03
CA LYS A 97 7.80 -6.08 -3.51
C LYS A 97 6.71 -6.91 -4.17
N ASN A 98 5.90 -7.60 -3.38
CA ASN A 98 4.91 -8.58 -3.86
C ASN A 98 3.48 -8.29 -3.37
N TRP A 99 3.29 -7.39 -2.39
CA TRP A 99 1.99 -7.19 -1.74
C TRP A 99 1.66 -5.69 -1.53
N PRO A 100 0.38 -5.28 -1.56
CA PRO A 100 -0.78 -6.04 -2.04
C PRO A 100 -0.69 -6.38 -3.54
N PRO A 101 -1.36 -7.45 -4.03
CA PRO A 101 -1.21 -7.93 -5.42
C PRO A 101 -1.50 -6.89 -6.51
N PHE A 102 -2.36 -5.91 -6.20
CA PHE A 102 -2.73 -4.83 -7.10
C PHE A 102 -1.81 -3.60 -7.02
N MET A 103 -0.95 -3.52 -5.99
CA MET A 103 0.00 -2.43 -5.80
C MET A 103 1.18 -2.92 -4.94
N PRO A 104 2.21 -3.55 -5.51
CA PRO A 104 3.32 -4.12 -4.76
C PRO A 104 4.16 -3.02 -4.11
N ILE A 105 3.81 -2.67 -2.87
CA ILE A 105 4.52 -1.68 -2.05
C ILE A 105 5.47 -2.38 -1.08
N ILE A 106 5.09 -3.57 -0.60
CA ILE A 106 5.81 -4.30 0.45
C ILE A 106 6.21 -5.70 -0.02
N HIS A 107 7.36 -6.17 0.46
CA HIS A 107 7.73 -7.58 0.39
C HIS A 107 6.98 -8.34 1.50
N HIS A 108 6.35 -9.45 1.14
CA HIS A 108 5.57 -10.27 2.07
C HIS A 108 5.57 -11.72 1.60
N ASP A 109 6.47 -12.53 2.14
CA ASP A 109 6.54 -13.96 1.86
C ASP A 109 6.78 -14.77 3.15
N ILE A 110 5.71 -14.89 3.94
CA ILE A 110 5.74 -15.61 5.24
C ILE A 110 6.10 -17.10 5.03
N SER A 111 5.64 -17.70 3.94
CA SER A 111 5.78 -19.14 3.70
C SER A 111 7.23 -19.55 3.41
N ASN A 112 7.98 -18.72 2.70
CA ASN A 112 9.36 -19.03 2.30
C ASN A 112 10.41 -18.46 3.26
N GLU A 113 10.15 -17.31 3.91
CA GLU A 113 11.17 -16.63 4.72
C GLU A 113 11.09 -16.93 6.23
N ILE A 114 9.92 -17.33 6.74
CA ILE A 114 9.71 -17.57 8.16
C ILE A 114 9.68 -19.07 8.45
N PRO A 115 10.42 -19.56 9.46
CA PRO A 115 10.35 -20.97 9.87
C PRO A 115 8.91 -21.41 10.18
N VAL A 116 8.52 -22.61 9.74
CA VAL A 116 7.13 -23.14 9.81
C VAL A 116 6.50 -23.00 11.20
N HIS A 117 7.28 -23.20 12.26
CA HIS A 117 6.80 -23.09 13.64
C HIS A 117 6.45 -21.64 14.07
N LEU A 118 6.99 -20.62 13.40
CA LEU A 118 6.74 -19.19 13.66
C LEU A 118 5.70 -18.59 12.70
N GLN A 119 5.43 -19.24 11.57
CA GLN A 119 4.51 -18.72 10.55
C GLN A 119 3.12 -18.41 11.11
N ARG A 120 2.57 -19.28 11.96
CA ARG A 120 1.25 -19.06 12.58
C ARG A 120 1.20 -17.73 13.36
N MET A 121 2.26 -17.40 14.08
CA MET A 121 2.35 -16.16 14.84
C MET A 121 2.47 -14.96 13.92
N GLN A 122 3.25 -15.08 12.84
CA GLN A 122 3.39 -14.03 11.84
C GLN A 122 2.08 -13.78 11.09
N TYR A 123 1.30 -14.82 10.77
CA TYR A 123 -0.03 -14.71 10.17
C TYR A 123 -1.03 -14.03 11.11
N LEU A 124 -0.98 -14.30 12.42
CA LEU A 124 -1.82 -13.60 13.40
C LEU A 124 -1.44 -12.12 13.53
N ALA A 125 -0.14 -11.81 13.56
CA ALA A 125 0.33 -10.42 13.56
C ALA A 125 -0.05 -9.69 12.27
N PHE A 126 0.03 -10.37 11.12
CA PHE A 126 -0.45 -9.83 9.84
C PHE A 126 -1.97 -9.62 9.85
N SER A 127 -2.73 -10.55 10.43
CA SER A 127 -4.17 -10.40 10.61
C SER A 127 -4.53 -9.18 11.45
N SER A 128 -3.75 -8.84 12.47
CA SER A 128 -3.92 -7.61 13.25
C SER A 128 -3.60 -6.35 12.43
N LEU A 129 -2.62 -6.40 11.52
CA LEU A 129 -2.35 -5.28 10.61
C LEU A 129 -3.52 -5.03 9.65
N LEU A 130 -4.07 -6.12 9.10
CA LEU A 130 -5.27 -6.07 8.26
C LEU A 130 -6.50 -5.62 9.06
N GLY A 131 -6.64 -6.10 10.29
CA GLY A 131 -7.72 -5.72 11.19
C GLY A 131 -7.69 -4.23 11.53
N LEU A 132 -6.53 -3.67 11.85
CA LEU A 132 -6.34 -2.21 12.00
C LEU A 132 -6.74 -1.46 10.73
N THR A 133 -6.28 -1.93 9.57
CA THR A 133 -6.61 -1.32 8.26
C THR A 133 -8.12 -1.32 8.03
N ALA A 134 -8.79 -2.45 8.30
CA ALA A 134 -10.23 -2.56 8.19
C ALA A 134 -10.97 -1.66 9.19
N CYS A 135 -10.51 -1.57 10.44
CA CYS A 135 -11.09 -0.69 11.45
C CYS A 135 -11.01 0.78 11.03
N LEU A 136 -9.84 1.23 10.59
CA LEU A 136 -9.62 2.62 10.17
C LEU A 136 -10.34 2.95 8.86
N PHE A 137 -10.44 1.99 7.94
CA PHE A 137 -11.24 2.15 6.72
C PHE A 137 -12.73 2.28 7.04
N TRP A 138 -13.26 1.40 7.88
CA TRP A 138 -14.64 1.49 8.35
C TRP A 138 -14.89 2.81 9.11
N ASN A 139 -13.90 3.27 9.88
CA ASN A 139 -13.98 4.55 10.57
C ASN A 139 -14.14 5.74 9.60
N ILE A 140 -13.48 5.72 8.44
CA ILE A 140 -13.71 6.71 7.37
C ILE A 140 -15.15 6.63 6.87
N ILE A 141 -15.69 5.43 6.64
CA ILE A 141 -17.08 5.25 6.18
C ILE A 141 -18.06 5.83 7.22
N ALA A 142 -17.88 5.47 8.50
CA ALA A 142 -18.73 5.94 9.59
C ALA A 142 -18.69 7.47 9.75
N THR A 143 -17.50 8.05 9.75
CA THR A 143 -17.33 9.52 9.85
C THR A 143 -17.78 10.27 8.59
N THR A 144 -17.71 9.64 7.41
CA THR A 144 -18.29 10.19 6.17
C THR A 144 -19.81 10.26 6.27
N ALA A 145 -20.47 9.20 6.76
CA ALA A 145 -21.91 9.22 6.99
C ALA A 145 -22.32 10.28 8.02
N ALA A 146 -21.53 10.43 9.09
CA ALA A 146 -21.72 11.47 10.09
C ALA A 146 -21.59 12.89 9.49
N TRP A 147 -20.55 13.11 8.68
CA TRP A 147 -20.33 14.39 7.99
C TRP A 147 -21.47 14.75 7.03
N ILE A 148 -21.96 13.79 6.24
CA ILE A 148 -23.13 13.98 5.36
C ILE A 148 -24.40 14.35 6.17
N LYS A 149 -24.52 13.88 7.41
CA LYS A 149 -25.61 14.21 8.33
C LYS A 149 -25.39 15.50 9.14
N GLY A 150 -24.36 16.27 8.83
CA GLY A 150 -24.11 17.59 9.43
C GLY A 150 -23.14 17.59 10.63
N GLU A 151 -22.44 16.49 10.90
CA GLU A 151 -21.30 16.52 11.83
C GLU A 151 -20.10 17.26 11.18
N GLY A 152 -19.21 17.81 12.00
CA GLY A 152 -18.15 18.72 11.51
C GLY A 152 -17.10 18.04 10.61
N VAL A 153 -16.66 18.73 9.55
CA VAL A 153 -15.63 18.25 8.60
C VAL A 153 -14.30 17.87 9.27
N MET A 154 -13.97 18.49 10.40
CA MET A 154 -12.75 18.18 11.17
C MET A 154 -12.73 16.73 11.66
N ILE A 155 -13.90 16.18 12.01
CA ILE A 155 -14.07 14.79 12.47
C ILE A 155 -13.70 13.82 11.35
N TRP A 156 -14.16 14.11 10.14
CA TRP A 156 -13.90 13.34 8.94
C TRP A 156 -12.43 13.43 8.50
N LEU A 157 -11.84 14.62 8.52
CA LEU A 157 -10.41 14.81 8.21
C LEU A 157 -9.50 14.04 9.18
N LEU A 158 -9.83 14.03 10.47
CA LEU A 158 -9.08 13.26 11.47
C LEU A 158 -9.13 11.75 11.18
N ALA A 159 -10.27 11.21 10.72
CA ALA A 159 -10.38 9.80 10.34
C ALA A 159 -9.45 9.44 9.16
N ILE A 160 -9.34 10.33 8.16
CA ILE A 160 -8.41 10.17 7.04
C ILE A 160 -6.96 10.21 7.54
N ILE A 161 -6.62 11.14 8.42
CA ILE A 161 -5.27 11.23 9.00
C ILE A 161 -4.94 9.95 9.76
N TYR A 162 -5.87 9.41 10.55
CA TYR A 162 -5.66 8.14 11.26
C TYR A 162 -5.39 7.00 10.29
N PHE A 163 -6.09 6.93 9.15
CA PHE A 163 -5.85 5.90 8.15
C PHE A 163 -4.47 6.05 7.48
N ILE A 164 -4.16 7.25 6.98
CA ILE A 164 -2.91 7.54 6.25
C ILE A 164 -1.68 7.41 7.15
N SER A 165 -1.77 7.79 8.43
CA SER A 165 -0.66 7.67 9.36
C SER A 165 -0.63 6.33 10.10
N GLY A 166 -1.79 5.80 10.49
CA GLY A 166 -1.91 4.61 11.31
C GLY A 166 -1.52 3.33 10.59
N VAL A 167 -1.93 3.14 9.33
CA VAL A 167 -1.62 1.91 8.58
C VAL A 167 -0.12 1.83 8.23
N PRO A 168 0.52 2.86 7.64
CA PRO A 168 1.96 2.84 7.40
C PRO A 168 2.76 2.85 8.71
N GLY A 169 2.30 3.59 9.71
CA GLY A 169 2.91 3.61 11.04
C GLY A 169 2.94 2.22 11.67
N ALA A 170 1.81 1.51 11.68
CA ALA A 170 1.72 0.13 12.17
C ALA A 170 2.66 -0.83 11.42
N TYR A 171 2.70 -0.70 10.08
CA TYR A 171 3.59 -1.51 9.26
C TYR A 171 5.07 -1.31 9.64
N VAL A 172 5.51 -0.05 9.74
CA VAL A 172 6.92 0.29 10.01
C VAL A 172 7.31 0.04 11.47
N LEU A 173 6.42 0.36 12.41
CA LEU A 173 6.75 0.41 13.83
C LEU A 173 6.69 -0.95 14.52
N TRP A 174 5.80 -1.85 14.11
CA TRP A 174 5.68 -3.15 14.77
C TRP A 174 5.62 -4.34 13.81
N TYR A 175 4.94 -4.26 12.66
CA TYR A 175 4.82 -5.42 11.78
C TYR A 175 6.15 -5.81 11.13
N ARG A 176 6.82 -4.84 10.47
CA ARG A 176 8.11 -5.06 9.80
C ARG A 176 9.22 -5.43 10.79
N PRO A 177 9.35 -4.76 11.97
CA PRO A 177 10.28 -5.19 13.00
C PRO A 177 10.03 -6.62 13.48
N LEU A 178 8.77 -7.02 13.68
CA LEU A 178 8.43 -8.40 14.06
C LEU A 178 8.81 -9.40 12.97
N TYR A 179 8.43 -9.13 11.71
CA TYR A 179 8.77 -9.98 10.56
C TYR A 179 10.29 -10.20 10.49
N ASN A 180 11.05 -9.11 10.60
CA ASN A 180 12.50 -9.16 10.62
C ASN A 180 13.07 -9.87 11.86
N ALA A 181 12.41 -9.78 13.01
CA ALA A 181 12.80 -10.48 14.24
C ALA A 181 12.59 -12.00 14.13
N MET A 182 11.51 -12.42 13.46
CA MET A 182 11.21 -13.82 13.19
C MET A 182 12.18 -14.42 12.16
N ARG A 183 12.61 -13.62 11.18
CA ARG A 183 13.58 -14.05 10.15
C ARG A 183 15.03 -14.08 10.63
N THR A 184 15.49 -13.05 11.34
CA THR A 184 16.90 -12.92 11.75
C THR A 184 17.15 -13.22 13.23
N GLU A 185 16.13 -13.74 13.93
CA GLU A 185 16.15 -14.08 15.37
C GLU A 185 16.59 -12.97 16.35
N SER A 186 16.64 -11.70 15.92
CA SER A 186 17.22 -10.61 16.72
C SER A 186 16.35 -10.18 17.91
N ALA A 187 16.92 -10.25 19.12
CA ALA A 187 16.23 -9.92 20.37
C ALA A 187 15.86 -8.43 20.50
N LEU A 188 16.69 -7.50 20.01
CA LEU A 188 16.38 -6.06 20.02
C LEU A 188 15.15 -5.70 19.18
N LYS A 189 14.95 -6.38 18.03
CA LYS A 189 13.77 -6.17 17.19
C LYS A 189 12.49 -6.64 17.87
N PHE A 190 12.54 -7.69 18.69
CA PHE A 190 11.43 -8.09 19.56
C PHE A 190 11.09 -7.01 20.59
N GLY A 191 12.11 -6.41 21.24
CA GLY A 191 11.90 -5.30 22.18
C GLY A 191 11.19 -4.11 21.53
N TRP A 192 11.61 -3.72 20.32
CA TRP A 192 10.97 -2.67 19.55
C TRP A 192 9.51 -3.01 19.18
N PHE A 193 9.26 -4.25 18.75
CA PHE A 193 7.90 -4.74 18.52
C PHE A 193 7.03 -4.60 19.77
N PHE A 194 7.45 -5.09 20.93
CA PHE A 194 6.64 -5.03 22.15
C PHE A 194 6.26 -3.61 22.55
N LEU A 195 7.20 -2.66 22.43
CA LEU A 195 6.95 -1.25 22.75
C LEU A 195 5.83 -0.66 21.87
N PHE A 196 5.97 -0.77 20.55
CA PHE A 196 4.99 -0.18 19.62
C PHE A 196 3.70 -0.96 19.52
N TYR A 197 3.75 -2.28 19.72
CA TYR A 197 2.56 -3.11 19.73
C TYR A 197 1.70 -2.88 20.98
N LEU A 198 2.32 -2.55 22.12
CA LEU A 198 1.59 -2.08 23.29
C LEU A 198 0.88 -0.74 23.02
N LEU A 199 1.54 0.20 22.34
CA LEU A 199 0.90 1.45 21.91
C LEU A 199 -0.27 1.19 20.93
N HIS A 200 -0.14 0.21 20.03
CA HIS A 200 -1.21 -0.24 19.14
C HIS A 200 -2.41 -0.80 19.93
N ILE A 201 -2.17 -1.66 20.93
CA ILE A 201 -3.25 -2.19 21.80
C ILE A 201 -3.94 -1.04 22.54
N LEU A 202 -3.17 -0.12 23.13
CA LEU A 202 -3.72 1.05 23.81
C LEU A 202 -4.55 1.91 22.85
N PHE A 203 -4.07 2.12 21.63
CA PHE A 203 -4.81 2.83 20.60
C PHE A 203 -6.13 2.13 20.22
N CYS A 204 -6.14 0.80 20.07
CA CYS A 204 -7.34 0.04 19.73
C CYS A 204 -8.39 0.09 20.85
N VAL A 205 -7.97 -0.10 22.10
CA VAL A 205 -8.85 0.01 23.28
C VAL A 205 -9.38 1.44 23.43
N TRP A 206 -8.50 2.43 23.26
CA TRP A 206 -8.88 3.83 23.26
C TRP A 206 -9.87 4.15 22.15
N SER A 207 -9.70 3.60 20.96
CA SER A 207 -10.59 3.79 19.82
C SER A 207 -11.94 3.11 20.00
N ALA A 208 -11.98 1.95 20.68
CA ALA A 208 -13.22 1.28 21.04
C ALA A 208 -14.05 2.15 22.01
N VAL A 209 -13.42 2.78 23.00
CA VAL A 209 -14.12 3.69 23.93
C VAL A 209 -14.44 5.03 23.24
N ALA A 210 -13.47 5.57 22.51
CA ALA A 210 -13.45 6.89 21.90
C ALA A 210 -13.87 8.02 22.86
N PRO A 211 -13.10 8.25 23.95
CA PRO A 211 -13.40 9.31 24.91
C PRO A 211 -13.34 10.71 24.24
N PRO A 212 -14.12 11.68 24.74
CA PRO A 212 -14.25 13.01 24.12
C PRO A 212 -13.07 13.97 24.33
N PHE A 213 -11.89 13.46 24.71
CA PHE A 213 -10.67 14.20 24.99
C PHE A 213 -9.49 13.54 24.24
N PRO A 214 -8.48 14.27 23.71
CA PRO A 214 -8.28 15.73 23.72
C PRO A 214 -9.03 16.51 22.63
N PHE A 215 -9.67 15.82 21.68
CA PHE A 215 -10.52 16.41 20.64
C PHE A 215 -11.96 15.95 20.84
N LYS A 216 -12.96 16.79 20.53
CA LYS A 216 -14.40 16.44 20.63
C LYS A 216 -14.65 15.11 19.89
N GLY A 217 -14.79 14.03 20.67
CA GLY A 217 -14.48 12.64 20.29
C GLY A 217 -15.51 11.95 19.41
N LYS A 218 -15.64 12.37 18.15
CA LYS A 218 -16.46 11.70 17.14
C LYS A 218 -15.67 11.15 15.96
N SER A 219 -14.35 11.38 15.93
CA SER A 219 -13.47 10.99 14.82
C SER A 219 -13.15 9.51 14.80
N LEU A 220 -13.47 8.80 15.89
CA LEU A 220 -13.34 7.36 16.03
C LEU A 220 -14.72 6.75 16.26
N ALA A 221 -15.04 5.70 15.54
CA ALA A 221 -16.26 4.91 15.63
C ALA A 221 -16.24 4.02 16.89
N GLY A 222 -16.17 4.65 18.07
CA GLY A 222 -16.24 3.97 19.37
C GLY A 222 -17.63 4.05 20.01
N ILE A 223 -17.79 3.42 21.16
CA ILE A 223 -19.08 3.30 21.86
C ILE A 223 -19.64 4.65 22.33
N LEU A 224 -18.80 5.55 22.84
CA LEU A 224 -19.25 6.85 23.35
C LEU A 224 -19.84 7.73 22.24
N PRO A 225 -19.18 7.92 21.08
CA PRO A 225 -19.79 8.65 19.97
C PRO A 225 -20.96 7.89 19.33
N ALA A 226 -20.98 6.54 19.37
CA ALA A 226 -22.14 5.78 18.91
C ALA A 226 -23.41 6.16 19.68
N ILE A 227 -23.31 6.27 21.01
CA ILE A 227 -24.41 6.65 21.90
C ILE A 227 -24.82 8.12 21.73
N ASP A 228 -23.88 9.05 21.51
CA ASP A 228 -24.23 10.46 21.26
C ASP A 228 -24.94 10.65 19.90
N VAL A 229 -24.50 9.92 18.87
CA VAL A 229 -24.99 10.12 17.50
C VAL A 229 -26.30 9.36 17.23
N ILE A 230 -26.56 8.23 17.89
CA ILE A 230 -27.79 7.45 17.66
C ILE A 230 -29.06 8.24 17.99
N GLY A 231 -29.00 9.17 18.95
CA GLY A 231 -30.12 10.07 19.28
C GLY A 231 -30.43 11.10 18.17
N ARG A 232 -29.49 11.36 17.25
CA ARG A 232 -29.64 12.30 16.13
C ARG A 232 -29.93 11.57 14.82
N SER A 233 -29.20 10.48 14.57
CA SER A 233 -29.37 9.65 13.39
C SER A 233 -29.08 8.19 13.71
N VAL A 234 -30.13 7.37 13.67
CA VAL A 234 -30.03 5.93 13.94
C VAL A 234 -29.05 5.24 13.01
N ILE A 235 -29.07 5.58 11.71
CA ILE A 235 -28.19 4.99 10.69
C ILE A 235 -26.72 5.26 11.02
N VAL A 236 -26.36 6.51 11.35
CA VAL A 236 -24.98 6.86 11.71
C VAL A 236 -24.58 6.18 13.03
N GLY A 237 -25.49 6.13 14.01
CA GLY A 237 -25.27 5.37 15.24
C GLY A 237 -24.93 3.90 14.98
N ILE A 238 -25.66 3.21 14.09
CA ILE A 238 -25.39 1.82 13.71
C ILE A 238 -23.98 1.68 13.10
N PHE A 239 -23.57 2.59 12.22
CA PHE A 239 -22.22 2.55 11.63
C PHE A 239 -21.14 2.69 12.69
N TYR A 240 -21.36 3.53 13.69
CA TYR A 240 -20.45 3.67 14.83
C TYR A 240 -20.42 2.43 15.72
N PHE A 241 -21.57 1.77 15.96
CA PHE A 241 -21.61 0.50 16.70
C PHE A 241 -20.88 -0.63 15.97
N ILE A 242 -20.95 -0.69 14.65
CA ILE A 242 -20.17 -1.66 13.86
C ILE A 242 -18.67 -1.38 14.03
N GLY A 243 -18.26 -0.10 13.94
CA GLY A 243 -16.87 0.29 14.18
C GLY A 243 -16.39 -0.08 15.59
N PHE A 244 -17.24 0.11 16.60
CA PHE A 244 -16.95 -0.28 17.98
C PHE A 244 -16.69 -1.80 18.08
N GLY A 245 -17.57 -2.60 17.47
CA GLY A 245 -17.40 -4.05 17.41
C GLY A 245 -16.08 -4.45 16.74
N MET A 246 -15.71 -3.79 15.64
CA MET A 246 -14.43 -4.04 14.96
C MET A 246 -13.22 -3.70 15.84
N PHE A 247 -13.23 -2.53 16.51
CA PHE A 247 -12.14 -2.16 17.43
C PHE A 247 -12.04 -3.08 18.66
N CYS A 248 -13.17 -3.60 19.16
CA CYS A 248 -13.17 -4.63 20.21
C CYS A 248 -12.52 -5.93 19.71
N LEU A 249 -12.92 -6.42 18.54
CA LEU A 249 -12.34 -7.64 17.95
C LEU A 249 -10.84 -7.46 17.68
N GLU A 250 -10.42 -6.31 17.17
CA GLU A 250 -9.01 -5.99 16.92
C GLU A 250 -8.22 -5.89 18.24
N SER A 251 -8.81 -5.34 19.31
CA SER A 251 -8.18 -5.31 20.63
C SER A 251 -7.96 -6.72 21.19
N LEU A 252 -8.94 -7.61 21.05
CA LEU A 252 -8.84 -9.00 21.48
C LEU A 252 -7.79 -9.77 20.67
N LEU A 253 -7.80 -9.61 19.35
CA LEU A 253 -6.79 -10.20 18.46
C LEU A 253 -5.39 -9.70 18.83
N SER A 254 -5.24 -8.41 19.08
CA SER A 254 -3.94 -7.81 19.44
C SER A 254 -3.42 -8.32 20.79
N ILE A 255 -4.31 -8.50 21.77
CA ILE A 255 -3.94 -9.12 23.06
C ILE A 255 -3.51 -10.58 22.85
N ALA A 256 -4.20 -11.34 21.99
CA ALA A 256 -3.80 -12.72 21.70
C ALA A 256 -2.43 -12.78 20.99
N VAL A 257 -2.15 -11.87 20.06
CA VAL A 257 -0.85 -11.80 19.37
C VAL A 257 0.27 -11.49 20.35
N ILE A 258 0.13 -10.44 21.19
CA ILE A 258 1.21 -10.07 22.11
C ILE A 258 1.49 -11.18 23.12
N GLN A 259 0.45 -11.90 23.58
CA GLN A 259 0.61 -13.06 24.46
C GLN A 259 1.41 -14.18 23.78
N GLN A 260 1.08 -14.53 22.54
CA GLN A 260 1.81 -15.57 21.81
C GLN A 260 3.27 -15.17 21.56
N VAL A 261 3.52 -13.94 21.11
CA VAL A 261 4.88 -13.43 20.87
C VAL A 261 5.68 -13.37 22.16
N TYR A 262 5.05 -12.95 23.27
CA TYR A 262 5.69 -12.92 24.57
C TYR A 262 6.05 -14.32 25.09
N MET A 263 5.14 -15.30 24.96
CA MET A 263 5.42 -16.68 25.38
C MET A 263 6.59 -17.28 24.59
N TYR A 264 6.63 -17.06 23.28
CA TYR A 264 7.76 -17.46 22.44
C TYR A 264 9.07 -16.79 22.88
N PHE A 265 9.06 -15.47 23.04
CA PHE A 265 10.24 -14.68 23.43
C PHE A 265 10.82 -15.11 24.78
N ARG A 266 9.96 -15.38 25.76
CA ARG A 266 10.35 -15.86 27.09
C ARG A 266 10.87 -17.31 27.03
N GLY A 267 10.24 -18.17 26.22
CA GLY A 267 10.66 -19.57 26.06
C GLY A 267 11.97 -19.74 25.28
N SER A 268 12.33 -18.79 24.41
CA SER A 268 13.48 -18.89 23.53
C SER A 268 14.79 -18.33 24.12
N GLY A 269 14.81 -17.87 25.37
CA GLY A 269 16.00 -17.27 26.01
C GLY A 269 16.42 -15.89 25.48
N LYS A 270 15.69 -15.35 24.49
CA LYS A 270 15.95 -14.05 23.84
C LYS A 270 15.85 -12.87 24.83
N GLU A 271 15.10 -13.03 25.91
CA GLU A 271 15.06 -12.04 27.01
C GLU A 271 16.44 -11.81 27.65
N ALA A 272 17.18 -12.89 27.92
CA ALA A 272 18.50 -12.80 28.54
C ALA A 272 19.53 -12.22 27.57
N GLU A 273 19.43 -12.55 26.28
CA GLU A 273 20.23 -11.98 25.21
C GLU A 273 20.01 -10.48 25.09
N MET A 274 18.74 -10.03 25.02
CA MET A 274 18.38 -8.61 24.95
C MET A 274 18.95 -7.82 26.14
N LYS A 275 18.84 -8.36 27.37
CA LYS A 275 19.41 -7.73 28.58
C LYS A 275 20.93 -7.58 28.49
N ARG A 276 21.62 -8.59 27.97
CA ARG A 276 23.09 -8.57 27.76
C ARG A 276 23.49 -7.57 26.67
N GLU A 277 22.77 -7.53 25.56
CA GLU A 277 23.03 -6.59 24.46
C GLU A 277 22.78 -5.14 24.87
N ALA A 278 21.68 -4.86 25.58
CA ALA A 278 21.38 -3.55 26.11
C ALA A 278 22.45 -3.07 27.10
N ALA A 279 22.91 -3.95 28.00
CA ALA A 279 24.00 -3.64 28.93
C ALA A 279 25.33 -3.35 28.20
N ARG A 280 25.67 -4.14 27.18
CA ARG A 280 26.86 -3.89 26.35
C ARG A 280 26.77 -2.59 25.56
N GLY A 281 25.59 -2.26 25.03
CA GLY A 281 25.35 -1.01 24.30
C GLY A 281 25.46 0.22 25.19
N ALA A 282 24.88 0.17 26.40
CA ALA A 282 25.00 1.24 27.38
C ALA A 282 26.46 1.47 27.80
N MET A 283 27.22 0.39 28.04
CA MET A 283 28.66 0.48 28.34
C MET A 283 29.44 1.12 27.19
N ARG A 284 29.21 0.70 25.94
CA ARG A 284 29.92 1.26 24.78
C ARG A 284 29.64 2.76 24.54
N ASN A 285 28.48 3.26 24.97
CA ASN A 285 28.14 4.68 24.84
C ASN A 285 28.58 5.53 26.04
N ALA A 286 29.03 4.90 27.13
CA ALA A 286 29.47 5.56 28.35
C ALA A 286 30.99 5.76 28.43
N PHE A 287 31.76 5.16 27.52
CA PHE A 287 33.21 5.30 27.34
C PHE A 287 33.52 5.84 25.94
#